data_AF-A0A3D5NPJ8-F1
#
_entry.id   AF-A0A3D5NPJ8-F1
#
_cell.length_a   1.000
_cell.length_b   1.000
_cell.length_c   1.000
_cell.angle_alpha   90.00
_cell.angle_beta   90.00
_cell.angle_gamma   90.00
#
_symmetry.space_group_name_H-M   'P 1'
#
loop_
_entity.id
_entity.type
_entity.pdbx_description
1 polymer ?
#
loop_
_entity_poly.entity_id
_entity_poly.type
_entity_poly.pdbx_seq_one_letter_code
_entity_poly.pdbx_strand_id
1 'polypeptide(L)'
;MKSFKNRIVYQIWPRSFKDSNSDGIGDLKGVISKLDYLKDLGIDTLWLSPVYATGNKDYGYDIDDYYKINPEYGTMEDFDLLLKESKNRGIDILMDLVANHTSDQHIWFKEAIK
;
A
#
# COMPACT_ATOMS: atom_id res chain seq x y z
N MET A 1 19.93 11.24 -6.32
CA MET A 1 18.48 10.97 -6.51
C MET A 1 17.93 11.96 -7.52
N LYS A 2 17.01 11.52 -8.40
CA LYS A 2 16.30 12.42 -9.33
C LYS A 2 15.43 13.40 -8.52
N SER A 3 15.30 14.63 -9.00
CA SER A 3 14.28 15.56 -8.51
C SER A 3 12.89 14.97 -8.73
N PHE A 4 11.94 15.19 -7.81
CA PHE A 4 10.57 14.68 -7.91
C PHE A 4 9.90 15.02 -9.27
N LYS A 5 10.16 16.22 -9.81
CA LYS A 5 9.64 16.66 -11.12
C LYS A 5 10.10 15.79 -12.30
N ASN A 6 11.16 15.01 -12.12
CA ASN A 6 11.76 14.16 -13.15
C ASN A 6 11.59 12.67 -12.84
N ARG A 7 10.71 12.30 -11.91
CA ARG A 7 10.44 10.90 -11.54
C ARG A 7 9.25 10.37 -12.30
N ILE A 8 9.31 9.10 -12.65
CA ILE A 8 8.16 8.35 -13.17
C ILE A 8 7.47 7.66 -11.99
N VAL A 9 6.23 8.06 -11.73
CA VAL A 9 5.38 7.48 -10.68
C VAL A 9 4.46 6.45 -11.31
N TYR A 10 4.40 5.25 -10.74
CA TYR A 10 3.48 4.19 -11.12
C TYR A 10 2.53 3.90 -9.98
N GLN A 11 1.24 4.15 -10.19
CA GLN A 11 0.22 3.84 -9.20
C GLN A 11 -0.12 2.35 -9.24
N ILE A 12 -0.15 1.71 -8.08
CA ILE A 12 -0.59 0.33 -7.90
C ILE A 12 -1.89 0.34 -7.09
N TRP A 13 -2.86 -0.40 -7.60
CA TRP A 13 -4.03 -0.86 -6.85
C TRP A 13 -3.75 -2.29 -6.34
N PRO A 14 -3.32 -2.47 -5.07
CA PRO A 14 -2.73 -3.73 -4.60
C PRO A 14 -3.62 -4.94 -4.85
N ARG A 15 -4.91 -4.81 -4.52
CA ARG A 15 -5.93 -5.86 -4.66
C ARG A 15 -6.00 -6.50 -6.04
N SER A 16 -5.63 -5.79 -7.10
CA SER A 16 -5.76 -6.25 -8.49
C SER A 16 -4.41 -6.38 -9.20
N PHE A 17 -3.30 -6.18 -8.50
CA PHE A 17 -1.98 -6.16 -9.14
C PHE A 17 -1.38 -7.55 -9.31
N LYS A 18 -1.13 -8.26 -8.21
CA LYS A 18 -0.61 -9.63 -8.24
C LYS A 18 -0.91 -10.35 -6.93
N ASP A 19 -1.64 -11.44 -7.03
CA ASP A 19 -1.83 -12.42 -5.94
C ASP A 19 -0.58 -13.31 -5.81
N SER A 20 -0.06 -13.47 -4.59
CA SER A 20 1.10 -14.33 -4.28
C SER A 20 0.74 -15.61 -3.52
N ASN A 21 -0.45 -15.69 -2.92
CA ASN A 21 -0.85 -16.76 -1.99
C ASN A 21 -2.03 -17.61 -2.53
N SER A 22 -2.57 -17.28 -3.70
CA SER A 22 -3.69 -17.95 -4.38
C SER A 22 -5.05 -17.79 -3.70
N ASP A 23 -5.29 -16.71 -2.96
CA ASP A 23 -6.60 -16.37 -2.38
C ASP A 23 -7.50 -15.54 -3.32
N GLY A 24 -6.98 -15.13 -4.48
CA GLY A 24 -7.68 -14.34 -5.49
C GLY A 24 -7.53 -12.82 -5.33
N ILE A 25 -6.79 -12.36 -4.33
CA ILE A 25 -6.55 -10.94 -4.05
C ILE A 25 -5.06 -10.63 -4.16
N GLY A 26 -4.73 -9.51 -4.78
CA GLY A 26 -3.35 -9.04 -4.87
C GLY A 26 -2.83 -8.51 -3.53
N ASP A 27 -1.57 -8.81 -3.22
CA ASP A 27 -0.97 -8.60 -1.91
C ASP A 27 0.43 -7.94 -2.01
N LEU A 28 1.03 -7.58 -0.86
CA LEU A 28 2.33 -6.90 -0.82
C LEU A 28 3.46 -7.79 -1.36
N LYS A 29 3.42 -9.11 -1.15
CA LYS A 29 4.42 -10.05 -1.68
C LYS A 29 4.33 -10.17 -3.20
N GLY A 30 3.13 -10.06 -3.75
CA GLY A 30 2.89 -9.94 -5.17
C GLY A 30 3.52 -8.68 -5.75
N VAL A 31 3.38 -7.54 -5.07
CA VAL A 31 4.09 -6.30 -5.45
C VAL A 31 5.60 -6.50 -5.41
N ILE A 32 6.14 -7.06 -4.33
CA ILE A 32 7.57 -7.36 -4.17
C ILE A 32 8.09 -8.22 -5.34
N SER A 33 7.34 -9.26 -5.74
CA SER A 33 7.71 -10.17 -6.82
C SER A 33 7.82 -9.51 -8.21
N LYS A 34 7.30 -8.28 -8.36
CA LYS A 34 7.30 -7.52 -9.62
C LYS A 34 8.21 -6.31 -9.59
N LEU A 35 8.97 -6.07 -8.52
CA LEU A 35 9.87 -4.92 -8.44
C LEU A 35 10.95 -4.91 -9.54
N ASP A 36 11.46 -6.07 -9.96
CA ASP A 36 12.42 -6.15 -11.06
C ASP A 36 11.78 -5.73 -12.39
N TYR A 37 10.56 -6.19 -12.67
CA TYR A 37 9.78 -5.74 -13.83
C TYR A 37 9.53 -4.23 -13.81
N LEU A 38 9.14 -3.67 -12.66
CA LEU A 38 8.88 -2.24 -12.50
C LEU A 38 10.17 -1.40 -12.68
N LYS A 39 11.30 -1.92 -12.20
CA LYS A 39 12.62 -1.32 -12.41
C LYS A 39 13.00 -1.31 -13.89
N ASP A 40 12.79 -2.42 -14.60
CA ASP A 40 13.10 -2.54 -16.04
C ASP A 40 12.26 -1.59 -16.89
N LEU A 41 11.04 -1.28 -16.46
CA LEU A 41 10.20 -0.23 -17.06
C LEU A 41 10.70 1.20 -16.81
N GLY A 42 11.71 1.39 -15.95
CA GLY A 42 12.26 2.69 -15.60
C GLY A 42 11.45 3.46 -14.54
N ILE A 43 10.61 2.77 -13.77
CA ILE A 43 9.82 3.39 -12.70
C ILE A 43 10.72 3.79 -11.54
N ASP A 44 10.55 5.03 -11.05
CA ASP A 44 11.32 5.57 -9.93
C ASP A 44 10.52 5.53 -8.61
N THR A 45 9.19 5.55 -8.66
CA THR A 45 8.33 5.62 -7.47
C THR A 45 7.06 4.80 -7.66
N LEU A 46 6.70 3.98 -6.68
CA LEU A 46 5.41 3.31 -6.62
C LEU A 46 4.48 4.09 -5.70
N TRP A 47 3.33 4.50 -6.23
CA TRP A 47 2.24 5.02 -5.42
C TRP A 47 1.29 3.89 -5.08
N LEU A 48 1.26 3.48 -3.81
CA LEU A 48 0.33 2.47 -3.33
C LEU A 48 -0.99 3.14 -2.96
N SER A 49 -2.07 2.66 -3.55
CA SER A 49 -3.42 2.90 -3.02
C SER A 49 -3.53 2.30 -1.60
N PRO A 50 -4.53 2.67 -0.78
CA PRO A 50 -4.55 2.32 0.63
C PRO A 50 -4.36 0.83 0.93
N VAL A 51 -3.41 0.53 1.82
CA VAL A 51 -3.14 -0.83 2.34
C VAL A 51 -3.34 -0.92 3.86
N TYR A 52 -3.88 0.13 4.47
CA TYR A 52 -4.13 0.19 5.91
C TYR A 52 -5.24 -0.77 6.35
N ALA A 53 -5.27 -1.13 7.62
CA ALA A 53 -6.35 -1.91 8.19
C ALA A 53 -7.70 -1.19 8.00
N THR A 54 -8.68 -1.93 7.48
CA THR A 54 -10.02 -1.43 7.16
C THR A 54 -11.03 -2.58 7.11
N GLY A 55 -12.30 -2.26 7.37
CA GLY A 55 -13.44 -3.12 7.07
C GLY A 55 -13.80 -3.21 5.58
N ASN A 56 -13.12 -2.46 4.71
CA ASN A 56 -13.27 -2.45 3.26
C ASN A 56 -14.68 -2.06 2.77
N LYS A 57 -15.37 -1.13 3.46
CA LYS A 57 -16.65 -0.58 2.96
C LYS A 57 -16.45 0.37 1.77
N ASP A 58 -15.26 0.99 1.66
CA ASP A 58 -14.84 1.85 0.57
C ASP A 58 -13.46 1.43 0.02
N TYR A 59 -13.28 0.10 -0.11
CA TYR A 59 -12.11 -0.52 -0.73
C TYR A 59 -10.73 0.00 -0.27
N GLY A 60 -10.57 0.31 1.02
CA GLY A 60 -9.30 0.79 1.57
C GLY A 60 -9.33 2.22 2.10
N TYR A 61 -10.27 3.04 1.63
CA TYR A 61 -10.33 4.47 2.01
C TYR A 61 -11.06 4.70 3.34
N ASP A 62 -11.82 3.73 3.84
CA ASP A 62 -12.42 3.71 5.17
C ASP A 62 -11.46 3.12 6.23
N ILE A 63 -10.49 3.90 6.69
CA ILE A 63 -9.40 3.40 7.56
C ILE A 63 -9.86 3.15 9.00
N ASP A 64 -9.59 1.96 9.53
CA ASP A 64 -9.83 1.54 10.93
C ASP A 64 -8.62 1.79 11.84
N ASP A 65 -7.41 1.59 11.32
CA ASP A 65 -6.14 1.76 12.04
C ASP A 65 -5.01 2.16 11.07
N TYR A 66 -4.55 3.41 11.17
CA TYR A 66 -3.50 3.99 10.32
C TYR A 66 -2.11 3.37 10.53
N TYR A 67 -1.90 2.58 11.58
CA TYR A 67 -0.60 2.02 11.94
C TYR A 67 -0.46 0.53 11.59
N LYS A 68 -1.48 -0.06 10.95
CA LYS A 68 -1.48 -1.48 10.57
C LYS A 68 -1.77 -1.64 9.09
N ILE A 69 -1.17 -2.67 8.51
CA ILE A 69 -1.53 -3.19 7.20
C ILE A 69 -2.80 -4.05 7.31
N ASN A 70 -3.66 -3.99 6.29
CA ASN A 70 -4.80 -4.89 6.18
C ASN A 70 -4.32 -6.33 6.05
N PRO A 71 -4.81 -7.28 6.87
CA PRO A 71 -4.45 -8.69 6.75
C PRO A 71 -4.69 -9.29 5.35
N GLU A 72 -5.60 -8.73 4.56
CA GLU A 72 -5.85 -9.13 3.17
C GLU A 72 -4.62 -8.89 2.26
N TYR A 73 -3.76 -7.93 2.61
CA TYR A 73 -2.57 -7.58 1.83
C TYR A 73 -1.26 -8.12 2.43
N GLY A 74 -1.29 -8.62 3.66
CA GLY A 74 -0.12 -9.16 4.37
C GLY A 74 0.08 -8.55 5.76
N THR A 75 1.33 -8.49 6.21
CA THR A 75 1.69 -7.99 7.54
C THR A 75 2.55 -6.72 7.50
N MET A 76 2.82 -6.14 8.67
CA MET A 76 3.79 -5.04 8.79
C MET A 76 5.20 -5.47 8.35
N GLU A 77 5.60 -6.71 8.64
CA GLU A 77 6.88 -7.26 8.19
C GLU A 77 6.95 -7.38 6.66
N ASP A 78 5.84 -7.73 6.01
CA ASP A 78 5.75 -7.76 4.55
C ASP A 78 5.88 -6.34 3.96
N PHE A 79 5.33 -5.33 4.64
CA PHE A 79 5.51 -3.92 4.25
C PHE A 79 6.94 -3.42 4.45
N ASP A 80 7.58 -3.77 5.58
CA ASP A 80 9.00 -3.48 5.82
C ASP A 80 9.89 -4.13 4.75
N LEU A 81 9.56 -5.36 4.34
CA LEU A 81 10.24 -6.04 3.25
C LEU A 81 10.04 -5.31 1.92
N LEU A 82 8.82 -4.85 1.62
CA LEU A 82 8.55 -4.05 0.41
C LEU A 82 9.38 -2.76 0.39
N LEU A 83 9.44 -2.03 1.50
CA LEU A 83 10.26 -0.81 1.60
C LEU A 83 11.75 -1.10 1.34
N LYS A 84 12.28 -2.16 1.97
CA LYS A 84 13.67 -2.58 1.81
C LYS A 84 13.97 -2.98 0.36
N GLU A 85 13.16 -3.85 -0.23
CA GLU A 85 13.40 -4.40 -1.56
C GLU A 85 13.18 -3.36 -2.67
N SER A 86 12.26 -2.42 -2.48
CA SER A 86 12.06 -1.28 -3.39
C SER A 86 13.29 -0.36 -3.34
N LYS A 87 13.77 -0.04 -2.14
CA LYS A 87 14.97 0.78 -1.96
C LYS A 87 16.22 0.15 -2.58
N ASN A 88 16.39 -1.17 -2.45
CA ASN A 88 17.48 -1.91 -3.10
C ASN A 88 17.48 -1.76 -4.63
N ARG A 89 16.32 -1.48 -5.22
CA ARG A 89 16.12 -1.28 -6.66
C ARG A 89 16.08 0.19 -7.06
N GLY A 90 16.25 1.12 -6.12
CA GLY A 90 16.16 2.56 -6.36
C GLY A 90 14.72 3.06 -6.56
N ILE A 91 13.74 2.29 -6.10
CA ILE A 91 12.31 2.60 -6.17
C ILE A 91 11.86 3.15 -4.82
N ASP A 92 11.28 4.34 -4.80
CA ASP A 92 10.66 4.90 -3.59
C ASP A 92 9.19 4.50 -3.49
N ILE A 93 8.67 4.39 -2.27
CA ILE A 93 7.25 4.13 -2.01
C ILE A 93 6.57 5.44 -1.59
N LEU A 94 5.51 5.80 -2.29
CA LEU A 94 4.56 6.84 -1.94
C LEU A 94 3.27 6.17 -1.44
N MET A 95 2.87 6.50 -0.23
CA MET A 95 1.64 5.98 0.38
C MET A 95 0.49 6.95 0.13
N ASP A 96 -0.68 6.42 -0.19
CA ASP A 96 -1.91 7.18 -0.05
C ASP A 96 -2.17 7.53 1.43
N LEU A 97 -2.72 8.70 1.72
CA LEU A 97 -3.01 9.14 3.09
C LEU A 97 -4.40 9.78 3.15
N VAL A 98 -5.35 9.05 3.71
CA VAL A 98 -6.74 9.52 3.88
C VAL A 98 -6.87 10.30 5.18
N ALA A 99 -6.58 11.60 5.14
CA ALA A 99 -6.63 12.47 6.32
C ALA A 99 -8.01 13.12 6.57
N ASN A 100 -8.90 13.10 5.58
CA ASN A 100 -10.18 13.82 5.63
C ASN A 100 -11.24 13.11 6.49
N HIS A 101 -11.20 11.77 6.57
CA HIS A 101 -12.16 10.95 7.30
C HIS A 101 -11.53 9.63 7.76
N THR A 102 -12.20 8.97 8.70
CA THR A 102 -11.90 7.60 9.15
C THR A 102 -13.12 6.70 8.98
N SER A 103 -12.96 5.38 9.10
CA SER A 103 -14.06 4.43 9.23
C SER A 103 -14.92 4.69 10.48
N ASP A 104 -16.18 4.25 10.44
CA ASP A 104 -17.06 4.19 11.61
C ASP A 104 -16.59 3.16 12.65
N GLN A 105 -15.65 2.28 12.29
CA GLN A 105 -15.01 1.34 13.21
C GLN A 105 -13.73 1.88 13.86
N HIS A 106 -13.23 3.05 13.43
CA HIS A 106 -12.04 3.68 14.00
C HIS A 106 -12.25 4.03 15.48
N ILE A 107 -11.19 3.93 16.30
CA ILE A 107 -11.27 4.17 17.74
C ILE A 107 -11.78 5.58 18.06
N TRP A 108 -11.31 6.60 17.33
CA TRP A 108 -11.76 7.98 17.50
C TRP A 108 -13.26 8.16 17.24
N PHE A 109 -13.82 7.50 16.23
CA PHE A 109 -15.26 7.58 15.98
C PHE A 109 -16.05 6.90 17.11
N LYS A 110 -15.62 5.69 17.50
CA LYS A 110 -16.20 4.94 18.62
C LYS A 110 -16.12 5.69 19.94
N GLU A 111 -15.10 6.52 20.15
CA GLU A 111 -14.96 7.37 21.34
C GLU A 111 -15.82 8.63 21.26
N ALA A 112 -16.00 9.22 20.07
CA ALA A 112 -16.78 10.43 19.87
C ALA A 112 -18.30 10.23 20.02
N ILE A 113 -18.79 9.02 19.75
CA ILE A 113 -20.23 8.68 19.84
C ILE A 113 -20.64 8.04 21.18
N LYS A 114 -19.73 7.97 22.15
CA LYS A 114 -20.05 7.55 23.52
C LYS A 114 -20.76 8.68 24.26
#